data_AF-A0A945YLS8-F1
#
_entry.id   AF-A0A945YLS8-F1
#
_cell.length_a   1.000
_cell.length_b   1.000
_cell.length_c   1.000
_cell.angle_alpha   90.00
_cell.angle_beta   90.00
_cell.angle_gamma   90.00
#
_symmetry.space_group_name_H-M   'P 1'
#
loop_
_entity.id
_entity.type
_entity.pdbx_description
1 polymer ?
#
loop_
_entity_poly.entity_id
_entity_poly.type
_entity_poly.pdbx_seq_one_letter_code
_entity_poly.pdbx_strand_id
1 'polypeptide(L)'
;MRHHLVLRVIAKMLIPFILLFGLYVQFHGDFGPGGGFQAGVIFAAAFILYALVFGDDQARKVVPDKALIVLVPLGLILYAVTGFYGLFLGGNFLDYNVLLNSPKAGQHIGIFIVELG
;
A
#
# COMPACT_ATOMS: atom_id res chain seq x y z
N MET A 1 5.20 -19.33 26.24
CA MET A 1 4.87 -19.86 24.90
C MET A 1 6.00 -20.77 24.44
N ARG A 2 5.72 -22.03 24.07
CA ARG A 2 6.72 -22.99 23.58
C ARG A 2 7.54 -22.36 22.44
N HIS A 3 8.86 -22.46 22.51
CA HIS A 3 9.78 -21.87 21.54
C HIS A 3 9.68 -22.59 20.19
N HIS A 4 8.75 -22.16 19.33
CA HIS A 4 8.73 -22.57 17.92
C HIS A 4 9.85 -21.83 17.17
N LEU A 5 11.10 -22.22 17.44
CA LEU A 5 12.31 -21.59 16.88
C LEU A 5 12.28 -21.60 15.34
N VAL A 6 11.92 -22.74 14.75
CA VAL A 6 11.80 -22.90 13.30
C VAL A 6 10.80 -21.90 12.72
N LEU A 7 9.60 -21.78 13.30
CA LEU A 7 8.57 -20.85 12.84
C LEU A 7 9.06 -19.39 12.91
N ARG A 8 9.73 -19.00 13.99
CA ARG A 8 10.30 -17.64 14.13
C ARG A 8 11.35 -17.34 13.07
N VAL A 9 12.26 -18.28 12.82
CA VAL A 9 13.33 -18.12 11.82
C VAL A 9 12.72 -18.01 10.43
N ILE A 10 11.83 -18.93 10.06
CA ILE A 10 11.19 -18.94 8.73
C ILE A 10 10.35 -17.68 8.53
N ALA A 11 9.50 -17.29 9.50
CA ALA A 11 8.68 -16.09 9.38
C ALA A 11 9.53 -14.83 9.21
N LYS A 12 10.61 -14.69 10.01
CA LYS A 12 11.53 -13.56 9.89
C LYS A 12 12.22 -13.51 8.52
N MET A 13 12.53 -14.66 7.92
CA MET A 13 13.09 -14.73 6.57
C MET A 13 12.04 -14.41 5.50
N LEU A 14 10.80 -14.86 5.64
CA LEU A 14 9.74 -14.68 4.65
C LEU A 14 9.18 -13.26 4.59
N ILE A 15 9.04 -12.56 5.72
CA ILE A 15 8.42 -11.23 5.77
C ILE A 15 9.04 -10.25 4.75
N PRO A 16 10.37 -10.11 4.62
CA PRO A 16 10.96 -9.25 3.59
C PRO A 16 10.54 -9.61 2.17
N PHE A 17 10.42 -10.91 1.85
CA PHE A 17 9.98 -11.35 0.51
C PHE A 17 8.49 -11.09 0.28
N ILE A 18 7.65 -11.25 1.31
CA ILE A 18 6.22 -10.92 1.23
C ILE A 18 6.05 -9.41 0.97
N LEU A 19 6.77 -8.56 1.70
CA LEU A 19 6.72 -7.11 1.52
C LEU A 19 7.26 -6.70 0.14
N LEU A 20 8.38 -7.29 -0.30
CA LEU A 20 8.92 -7.05 -1.64
C LEU A 20 7.93 -7.46 -2.74
N PHE A 21 7.22 -8.56 -2.56
CA PHE A 21 6.18 -8.99 -3.49
C PHE A 21 4.99 -8.04 -3.49
N GLY A 22 4.57 -7.53 -2.31
CA GLY A 22 3.55 -6.48 -2.24
C GLY A 22 3.97 -5.20 -2.98
N LEU A 23 5.23 -4.78 -2.85
CA LEU A 23 5.76 -3.64 -3.62
C LEU A 23 5.75 -3.93 -5.12
N TYR A 24 6.16 -5.13 -5.52
CA TYR A 24 6.08 -5.55 -6.92
C TYR A 24 4.65 -5.44 -7.46
N VAL A 25 3.65 -5.93 -6.71
CA VAL A 25 2.23 -5.84 -7.07
C VAL A 25 1.73 -4.39 -7.15
N GLN A 26 2.20 -3.51 -6.26
CA GLN A 26 1.87 -2.07 -6.30
C GLN A 26 2.42 -1.43 -7.57
N PHE A 27 3.71 -1.62 -7.86
CA PHE A 27 4.39 -0.91 -8.96
C PHE A 27 4.08 -1.48 -10.35
N HIS A 28 3.44 -2.65 -10.44
CA HIS A 28 3.09 -3.29 -11.71
C HIS A 28 1.57 -3.51 -11.87
N GLY A 29 0.75 -2.85 -11.04
CA GLY A 29 -0.71 -2.94 -11.12
C GLY A 29 -1.28 -2.45 -12.45
N ASP A 30 -0.57 -1.58 -13.17
CA ASP A 30 -0.97 -1.05 -14.48
C ASP A 30 -0.62 -1.98 -15.66
N PHE A 31 0.31 -2.94 -15.47
CA PHE A 31 0.74 -3.90 -16.50
C PHE A 31 0.19 -5.32 -16.32
N GLY A 32 -0.36 -5.65 -15.14
CA GLY A 32 -0.80 -7.01 -14.82
C GLY A 32 -1.93 -7.04 -13.78
N PRO A 33 -2.44 -8.24 -13.43
CA PRO A 33 -3.44 -8.36 -12.37
C PRO A 33 -2.83 -7.95 -11.03
N GLY A 34 -3.38 -6.91 -10.41
CA GLY A 34 -2.82 -6.34 -9.18
C GLY A 34 -3.38 -4.97 -8.89
N GLY A 35 -2.54 -4.14 -8.27
CA GLY A 35 -2.84 -2.78 -7.86
C GLY A 35 -2.72 -2.57 -6.36
N GLY A 36 -3.02 -1.35 -5.94
CA GLY A 36 -2.84 -0.89 -4.57
C GLY A 36 -3.56 -1.69 -3.49
N PHE A 37 -4.80 -2.08 -3.76
CA PHE A 37 -5.60 -2.84 -2.79
C PHE A 37 -4.96 -4.21 -2.49
N GLN A 38 -4.59 -4.96 -3.52
CA GLN A 38 -3.98 -6.28 -3.39
C GLN A 38 -2.60 -6.18 -2.74
N ALA A 39 -1.79 -5.17 -3.11
CA ALA A 39 -0.52 -4.88 -2.45
C ALA A 39 -0.71 -4.61 -0.94
N GLY A 40 -1.71 -3.81 -0.57
CA GLY A 40 -2.08 -3.55 0.82
C GLY A 40 -2.47 -4.81 1.58
N VAL A 41 -3.24 -5.71 0.98
CA VAL A 41 -3.60 -7.01 1.59
C VAL A 41 -2.36 -7.89 1.81
N ILE A 42 -1.42 -7.92 0.88
CA ILE A 42 -0.14 -8.65 1.02
C ILE A 42 0.69 -8.07 2.18
N PHE A 43 0.76 -6.75 2.29
CA PHE A 43 1.41 -6.08 3.42
C PHE A 43 0.74 -6.43 4.75
N ALA A 44 -0.59 -6.38 4.81
CA ALA A 44 -1.35 -6.77 6.00
C ALA A 44 -1.07 -8.22 6.40
N ALA A 45 -1.00 -9.15 5.44
CA ALA A 45 -0.64 -10.55 5.70
C ALA A 45 0.76 -10.70 6.33
N ALA A 46 1.75 -9.90 5.91
CA ALA A 46 3.08 -9.91 6.52
C ALA A 46 3.05 -9.47 8.00
N PHE A 47 2.28 -8.43 8.33
CA PHE A 47 2.12 -7.96 9.71
C PHE A 47 1.29 -8.92 10.57
N ILE A 48 0.25 -9.54 10.00
CA ILE A 48 -0.53 -10.59 10.67
C ILE A 48 0.37 -11.80 10.96
N LEU A 49 1.19 -12.25 10.00
CA LEU A 49 2.17 -13.30 10.22
C LEU A 49 3.13 -12.95 11.35
N TYR A 50 3.63 -11.71 11.38
CA TYR A 50 4.50 -11.24 12.46
C TYR A 50 3.78 -11.30 13.83
N ALA A 51 2.54 -10.80 13.92
CA ALA A 51 1.76 -10.83 15.15
C ALA A 51 1.47 -12.26 15.65
N LEU A 52 1.15 -13.19 14.75
CA LEU A 52 0.91 -14.59 15.08
C LEU A 52 2.17 -15.30 15.62
N VAL A 53 3.36 -14.92 15.13
CA VAL A 53 4.62 -15.60 15.47
C VAL A 53 5.35 -14.96 16.66
N PHE A 54 5.31 -13.62 16.76
CA PHE A 54 6.06 -12.85 17.75
C PHE A 54 5.17 -12.22 18.85
N GLY A 55 3.85 -12.25 18.68
CA GLY A 55 2.87 -11.68 19.60
C GLY A 55 2.45 -10.27 19.23
N ASP A 56 1.23 -9.90 19.63
CA ASP A 56 0.61 -8.60 19.37
C ASP A 56 1.43 -7.44 19.95
N ASP A 57 1.95 -7.59 21.17
CA ASP A 57 2.79 -6.56 21.82
C ASP A 57 4.04 -6.20 20.99
N GLN A 58 4.63 -7.17 20.29
CA GLN A 58 5.77 -6.90 19.42
C GLN A 58 5.32 -6.34 18.08
N ALA A 59 4.20 -6.82 17.53
CA ALA A 59 3.64 -6.29 16.29
C ALA A 59 3.29 -4.81 16.41
N ARG A 60 2.68 -4.39 17.52
CA ARG A 60 2.35 -2.99 17.83
C ARG A 60 3.57 -2.09 18.02
N LYS A 61 4.76 -2.65 18.27
CA LYS A 61 6.01 -1.87 18.26
C LYS A 61 6.54 -1.65 16.84
N VAL A 62 6.31 -2.59 15.94
CA VAL A 62 6.70 -2.49 14.52
C VAL A 62 5.73 -1.58 13.76
N VAL A 63 4.42 -1.75 13.99
CA VAL A 63 3.35 -0.92 13.42
C VAL A 63 2.48 -0.40 14.56
N PRO A 64 2.79 0.78 15.12
CA PRO A 64 2.00 1.36 16.19
C PRO A 64 0.61 1.78 15.71
N ASP A 65 -0.41 1.67 16.57
CA ASP A 65 -1.77 2.14 16.31
C ASP A 65 -1.81 3.60 15.84
N LYS A 66 -0.95 4.46 16.43
CA LYS A 66 -0.81 5.86 16.03
C LYS A 66 -0.42 6.02 14.56
N ALA A 67 0.43 5.13 14.04
CA ALA A 67 0.80 5.14 12.62
C ALA A 67 -0.42 4.80 11.76
N LEU A 68 -1.22 3.81 12.14
CA LEU A 68 -2.45 3.45 11.42
C LEU A 68 -3.47 4.59 11.43
N ILE A 69 -3.67 5.24 12.58
CA ILE A 69 -4.58 6.39 12.73
C ILE A 69 -4.16 7.56 11.82
N VAL A 70 -2.87 7.71 11.53
CA VAL A 70 -2.37 8.76 10.63
C VAL A 70 -2.38 8.31 9.15
N LEU A 71 -1.98 7.07 8.86
CA LEU A 71 -1.84 6.57 7.49
C LEU A 71 -3.19 6.39 6.79
N VAL A 72 -4.23 5.95 7.50
CA VAL A 72 -5.59 5.77 6.92
C VAL A 72 -6.16 7.08 6.35
N PRO A 73 -6.26 8.20 7.11
CA PRO A 73 -6.73 9.45 6.54
C PRO A 73 -5.74 10.06 5.55
N LEU A 74 -4.44 9.79 5.68
CA LEU A 74 -3.45 10.26 4.71
C LEU A 74 -3.69 9.67 3.32
N GLY A 75 -4.03 8.38 3.23
CA GLY A 75 -4.47 7.76 1.98
C GLY A 75 -5.70 8.47 1.42
N LEU A 76 -6.77 8.58 2.21
CA LEU A 76 -7.98 9.28 1.77
C LEU A 76 -7.72 10.72 1.27
N ILE A 77 -6.78 11.44 1.90
CA ILE A 77 -6.35 12.77 1.46
C ILE A 77 -5.63 12.70 0.11
N LEU A 78 -4.73 11.74 -0.11
CA LEU A 78 -4.05 11.53 -1.40
C LEU A 78 -5.07 11.26 -2.52
N TYR A 79 -6.04 10.37 -2.29
CA TYR A 79 -7.15 10.12 -3.21
C TYR A 79 -7.92 11.41 -3.55
N ALA A 80 -8.36 12.13 -2.51
CA ALA A 80 -9.17 13.33 -2.66
C ALA A 80 -8.39 14.44 -3.39
N VAL A 81 -7.13 14.70 -2.98
CA VAL A 81 -6.27 15.72 -3.60
C VAL A 81 -6.03 15.40 -5.07
N THR A 82 -5.79 14.14 -5.43
CA THR A 82 -5.60 13.74 -6.83
C THR A 82 -6.85 14.05 -7.66
N GLY A 83 -8.04 13.75 -7.14
CA GLY A 83 -9.30 14.06 -7.81
C GLY A 83 -9.59 15.57 -7.92
N PHE A 84 -9.36 16.33 -6.85
CA PHE A 84 -9.52 17.79 -6.86
C PHE A 84 -8.50 18.50 -7.74
N TYR A 85 -7.30 17.96 -7.88
CA TYR A 85 -6.28 18.52 -8.76
C TYR A 85 -6.69 18.40 -10.24
N GLY A 86 -7.38 17.32 -10.64
CA GLY A 86 -8.00 17.22 -11.96
C GLY A 86 -9.04 18.31 -12.22
N LEU A 87 -9.90 18.62 -11.23
CA LEU A 87 -10.86 19.73 -11.32
C LEU A 87 -10.16 21.09 -11.46
N PHE A 88 -9.08 21.32 -10.71
CA PHE A 88 -8.31 22.57 -10.77
C PHE A 88 -7.70 22.82 -12.15
N LEU A 89 -7.37 21.76 -12.89
CA LEU A 89 -6.83 21.82 -14.25
C LEU A 89 -7.92 21.89 -15.33
N GLY A 90 -9.19 22.03 -14.94
CA GLY A 90 -10.33 22.15 -15.87
C GLY A 90 -10.90 20.81 -16.35
N GLY A 91 -10.46 19.68 -15.78
CA GLY A 91 -11.05 18.36 -16.01
C GLY A 91 -12.21 18.07 -15.06
N ASN A 92 -12.69 16.82 -15.07
CA ASN A 92 -13.64 16.33 -14.06
C ASN A 92 -12.91 15.77 -12.82
N PHE A 93 -13.65 15.48 -11.74
CA PHE A 93 -13.08 14.80 -10.58
C PHE A 93 -12.51 13.44 -11.00
N LEU A 94 -11.24 13.19 -10.66
CA LEU A 94 -10.46 12.02 -11.09
C LEU A 94 -10.26 11.90 -12.60
N ASP A 95 -10.36 13.01 -13.34
CA ASP A 95 -9.91 13.05 -14.73
C ASP A 95 -8.37 13.15 -14.77
N TYR A 96 -7.72 12.00 -14.95
CA TYR A 96 -6.26 11.94 -14.94
C TYR A 96 -5.62 12.43 -16.25
N ASN A 97 -6.40 12.62 -17.32
CA ASN A 97 -5.86 13.03 -18.62
C ASN A 97 -5.22 14.42 -18.60
N VAL A 98 -5.67 15.27 -17.67
CA VAL A 98 -5.20 16.66 -17.55
C VAL A 98 -4.00 16.81 -16.63
N LEU A 99 -3.59 15.76 -15.89
CA LEU A 99 -2.54 15.83 -14.88
C LEU A 99 -1.13 16.10 -15.45
N LEU A 100 -0.88 15.65 -16.68
CA LEU A 100 0.40 15.79 -17.37
C LEU A 100 0.17 16.16 -18.84
N ASN A 101 1.23 16.66 -19.49
CA ASN A 101 1.20 17.08 -20.90
C ASN A 101 0.75 15.98 -21.87
N SER A 102 0.98 14.71 -21.52
CA SER A 102 0.51 13.55 -22.28
C SER A 102 -0.64 12.89 -21.51
N PRO A 103 -1.84 12.76 -22.09
CA PRO A 103 -2.99 12.13 -21.42
C PRO A 103 -2.69 10.72 -20.91
N LYS A 104 -1.93 9.92 -21.67
CA LYS A 104 -1.50 8.59 -21.24
C LYS A 104 -0.64 8.66 -19.98
N ALA A 105 0.36 9.53 -19.97
CA ALA A 105 1.23 9.71 -18.81
C ALA A 105 0.43 10.18 -17.58
N GLY A 106 -0.53 11.08 -17.79
CA GLY A 106 -1.46 11.54 -16.76
C GLY A 106 -2.28 10.39 -16.16
N GLN A 107 -2.85 9.51 -17.00
CA GLN A 107 -3.56 8.31 -16.55
C GLN A 107 -2.67 7.39 -15.71
N HIS A 108 -1.46 7.07 -16.18
CA HIS A 108 -0.53 6.20 -15.44
C HIS A 108 -0.22 6.77 -14.05
N ILE A 109 0.13 8.06 -13.96
CA ILE A 109 0.49 8.65 -12.66
C ILE A 109 -0.73 8.84 -11.75
N GLY A 110 -1.89 9.22 -12.30
CA GLY A 110 -3.11 9.44 -11.53
C GLY A 110 -3.62 8.15 -10.89
N ILE A 111 -3.68 7.07 -11.67
CA ILE A 111 -4.04 5.73 -11.18
C ILE A 111 -3.02 5.29 -10.12
N PHE A 112 -1.72 5.42 -10.40
CA PHE A 112 -0.68 5.01 -9.46
C PHE A 112 -0.78 5.73 -8.10
N ILE A 113 -1.03 7.05 -8.10
CA ILE A 113 -1.16 7.83 -6.85
C ILE A 113 -2.40 7.39 -6.08
N VAL A 114 -3.54 7.25 -6.75
CA VAL A 114 -4.81 6.83 -6.12
C VAL A 114 -4.74 5.40 -5.57
N GLU A 115 -3.97 4.53 -6.23
CA GLU A 115 -3.72 3.18 -5.71
C GLU A 115 -2.73 3.17 -4.53
N LEU A 116 -1.90 4.20 -4.37
CA LEU A 116 -1.00 4.30 -3.21
C LEU A 116 -1.78 4.68 -1.94
N GLY A 117 -2.85 5.45 -2.08
CA GLY A 117 -3.64 5.97 -0.97
C GLY A 117 -4.78 6.85 -1.45
#